data_AF-A0A2E7W5B9-F1
#
_entry.id   AF-A0A2E7W5B9-F1
#
_cell.length_a   1.000
_cell.length_b   1.000
_cell.length_c   1.000
_cell.angle_alpha   90.00
_cell.angle_beta   90.00
_cell.angle_gamma   90.00
#
_symmetry.space_group_name_H-M   'P 1'
#
loop_
_entity.id
_entity.type
_entity.pdbx_description
1 polymer ?
#
loop_
_entity_poly.entity_id
_entity_poly.type
_entity_poly.pdbx_seq_one_letter_code
_entity_poly.pdbx_strand_id
1 'polypeptide(L)'
;MLANYLFDGNVWLIIGLVLILGEAIDGSLIVFLPTGISGLIVGVILRLQEELIIRIVLNDFIWALVVWSFLALGISIIIRNLYRPDKSDEDINDY
;
A
#
# COMPACT_ATOMS: atom_id res chain seq x y z
N MET A 1 2.14 -0.19 25.37
CA MET A 1 3.50 -0.08 24.78
C MET A 1 3.49 -0.42 23.29
N LEU A 2 3.13 -1.63 22.86
CA LEU A 2 3.13 -2.00 21.43
C LEU A 2 2.22 -1.11 20.55
N ALA A 3 1.03 -0.78 21.04
CA ALA A 3 0.07 0.07 20.31
C ALA A 3 0.61 1.47 20.02
N ASN A 4 1.53 2.00 20.83
CA ASN A 4 2.11 3.32 20.60
C ASN A 4 3.08 3.30 19.41
N TYR A 5 3.84 2.20 19.24
CA TYR A 5 4.71 2.02 18.08
C TYR A 5 3.92 1.77 16.79
N LEU A 6 2.76 1.10 16.90
CA LEU A 6 1.86 0.88 15.75
C LEU A 6 1.15 2.15 15.29
N PHE A 7 1.22 3.24 16.06
CA PHE A 7 0.67 4.54 15.70
C PHE A 7 1.75 5.58 15.37
N ASP A 8 3.00 5.14 15.17
CA ASP A 8 4.13 5.99 14.77
C ASP A 8 4.27 5.99 13.24
N GLY A 9 4.27 7.18 12.63
CA GLY A 9 4.37 7.35 11.18
C GLY A 9 5.66 6.77 10.58
N ASN A 10 6.79 6.83 11.28
CA ASN A 10 8.05 6.28 10.79
C ASN A 10 8.00 4.75 10.70
N VAL A 11 7.32 4.09 11.65
CA VAL A 11 7.13 2.63 11.61
C VAL A 11 6.37 2.23 10.35
N TRP A 12 5.30 2.95 10.02
CA TRP A 12 4.52 2.72 8.80
C TRP A 12 5.30 2.99 7.53
N LEU A 13 6.13 4.05 7.50
CA LEU A 13 7.02 4.33 6.38
C LEU A 13 8.04 3.22 6.16
N ILE A 14 8.65 2.71 7.23
CA ILE A 14 9.60 1.59 7.16
C ILE A 14 8.90 0.32 6.66
N ILE A 15 7.73 -0.02 7.20
CA ILE A 15 6.94 -1.18 6.76
C ILE A 15 6.60 -1.06 5.27
N GLY A 16 6.08 0.10 4.84
CA GLY A 16 5.74 0.34 3.44
C GLY A 16 6.94 0.17 2.51
N LEU A 17 8.11 0.70 2.89
CA LEU A 17 9.34 0.56 2.12
C LEU A 17 9.80 -0.90 2.05
N VAL A 18 9.79 -1.62 3.17
CA VAL A 18 10.18 -3.05 3.20
C VAL A 18 9.27 -3.89 2.31
N LEU A 19 7.95 -3.63 2.30
CA LEU A 19 7.01 -4.31 1.42
C LEU A 19 7.33 -4.02 -0.05
N ILE A 20 7.60 -2.77 -0.42
CA ILE A 20 7.99 -2.43 -1.80
C ILE A 20 9.31 -3.10 -2.20
N LEU A 21 10.28 -3.18 -1.29
CA LEU A 21 11.52 -3.92 -1.56
C LEU A 21 11.28 -5.43 -1.70
N GLY A 22 10.37 -5.99 -0.89
CA GLY A 22 9.95 -7.39 -1.01
C GLY A 22 9.29 -7.69 -2.35
N GLU A 23 8.49 -6.75 -2.86
CA GLU A 23 7.92 -6.84 -4.21
C GLU A 23 9.01 -6.93 -5.29
N ALA A 24 10.08 -6.14 -5.19
CA ALA A 24 11.16 -6.18 -6.17
C ALA A 24 11.87 -7.55 -6.25
N ILE A 25 11.72 -8.38 -5.21
CA ILE A 25 12.27 -9.74 -5.16
C ILE A 25 11.27 -10.76 -5.74
N ASP A 26 9.99 -10.62 -5.40
CA ASP A 26 8.92 -11.55 -5.82
C ASP A 26 8.45 -11.32 -7.26
N GLY A 27 8.28 -10.05 -7.66
CA GLY A 27 7.92 -9.63 -9.00
C GLY A 27 6.45 -9.84 -9.39
N SER A 28 5.57 -10.23 -8.46
CA SER A 28 4.17 -10.55 -8.75
C SER A 28 3.28 -9.31 -8.95
N LEU A 29 3.66 -8.17 -8.39
CA LEU A 29 2.97 -6.87 -8.35
C LEU A 29 1.58 -6.89 -7.70
N ILE A 30 1.19 -8.00 -7.05
CA ILE A 30 -0.20 -8.25 -6.62
C ILE A 30 -0.41 -8.02 -5.12
N VAL A 31 0.56 -8.37 -4.27
CA VAL A 31 0.39 -8.34 -2.80
C VAL A 31 1.29 -7.31 -2.15
N PHE A 32 2.59 -7.34 -2.44
CA PHE A 32 3.56 -6.50 -1.75
C PHE A 32 3.53 -5.04 -2.25
N LEU A 33 3.36 -4.82 -3.55
CA LEU A 33 3.28 -3.46 -4.09
C LEU A 33 2.07 -2.67 -3.56
N PRO A 34 0.82 -3.20 -3.63
CA PRO A 34 -0.34 -2.43 -3.19
C PRO A 34 -0.30 -2.15 -1.70
N THR A 35 0.11 -3.14 -0.89
CA THR A 35 0.23 -3.00 0.57
C THR A 35 1.38 -2.09 0.98
N GLY A 36 2.49 -2.11 0.24
CA GLY A 36 3.64 -1.25 0.48
C GLY A 36 3.37 0.20 0.14
N ILE A 37 2.79 0.48 -1.04
CA ILE A 37 2.40 1.84 -1.44
C ILE A 37 1.34 2.40 -0.49
N SER A 38 0.30 1.64 -0.15
CA SER A 38 -0.70 2.10 0.81
C SER A 38 -0.08 2.34 2.19
N GLY A 39 0.87 1.51 2.62
CA GLY A 39 1.58 1.65 3.88
C GLY A 39 2.39 2.95 3.93
N LEU A 40 3.09 3.29 2.85
CA LEU A 40 3.78 4.57 2.72
C LEU A 40 2.82 5.76 2.81
N ILE A 41 1.66 5.69 2.13
CA ILE A 41 0.66 6.77 2.18
C ILE A 41 0.17 6.98 3.62
N VAL A 42 -0.17 5.91 4.33
CA VAL A 42 -0.59 5.99 5.74
C VAL A 42 0.54 6.52 6.62
N GLY A 43 1.76 6.07 6.42
CA GLY A 43 2.93 6.56 7.16
C GLY A 43 3.20 8.05 6.95
N VAL A 44 3.06 8.54 5.72
CA VAL A 44 3.16 9.98 5.42
C VAL A 44 2.05 10.76 6.13
N ILE A 45 0.81 10.30 6.07
CA ILE A 45 -0.32 10.95 6.75
C ILE A 45 -0.07 11.03 8.25
N LEU A 46 0.31 9.93 8.90
CA LEU A 46 0.63 9.89 10.32
C LEU A 46 1.78 10.84 10.65
N ARG A 47 2.85 10.83 9.85
CA ARG A 47 4.01 11.72 10.08
C ARG A 47 3.63 13.20 10.00
N LEU A 48 2.80 13.58 9.03
CA LEU A 48 2.31 14.95 8.91
C LEU A 48 1.36 15.32 10.06
N GLN A 49 0.58 14.38 10.58
CA GLN A 49 -0.26 14.58 11.77
C GLN A 49 0.57 14.76 13.04
N GLU A 50 1.64 13.96 13.22
CA GLU A 50 2.56 14.04 14.37
C GLU A 50 3.24 15.41 14.46
N GLU A 51 3.66 15.96 13.32
CA GLU A 51 4.27 17.29 13.22
C GLU A 51 3.23 18.43 13.27
N LEU A 52 1.95 18.12 13.50
CA LEU A 52 0.82 19.06 13.52
C LEU A 52 0.65 19.89 12.22
N ILE A 53 1.19 19.40 11.10
CA ILE A 53 1.11 20.06 9.79
C ILE A 53 -0.31 19.94 9.22
N ILE A 54 -0.97 18.80 9.46
CA ILE A 54 -2.35 18.55 9.05
C ILE A 54 -3.24 18.28 10.26
N ARG A 55 -4.55 18.51 10.09
CA ARG A 55 -5.54 18.19 11.12
C ARG A 55 -5.53 16.69 11.40
N ILE A 56 -5.88 16.32 12.63
CA ILE A 56 -6.00 14.92 13.03
C ILE A 56 -7.10 14.25 12.19
N VAL A 57 -6.71 13.25 11.40
CA VAL A 57 -7.59 12.43 10.55
C VAL A 57 -7.62 10.99 11.07
N LEU A 58 -6.45 10.41 11.37
CA LEU A 58 -6.31 9.11 12.04
C LEU A 58 -6.18 9.34 13.54
N ASN A 59 -7.03 8.68 14.33
CA ASN A 59 -7.08 8.85 15.80
C ASN A 59 -6.43 7.70 16.57
N ASP A 60 -6.33 6.52 15.95
CA ASP A 60 -5.70 5.33 16.53
C ASP A 60 -5.15 4.42 15.42
N PHE A 61 -4.40 3.39 15.84
CA PHE A 61 -3.80 2.44 14.92
C PHE A 61 -4.84 1.58 14.18
N ILE A 62 -6.05 1.43 14.73
CA ILE A 62 -7.13 0.66 14.11
C ILE A 62 -7.62 1.40 12.87
N TRP A 63 -7.87 2.71 12.98
CA TRP A 63 -8.21 3.56 11.84
C TRP A 63 -7.09 3.61 10.80
N ALA A 64 -5.83 3.62 11.24
CA ALA A 64 -4.69 3.51 10.32
C ALA A 64 -4.73 2.19 9.52
N LEU A 65 -5.00 1.05 10.17
CA LEU A 65 -5.15 -0.26 9.52
C LEU A 65 -6.36 -0.32 8.57
N VAL A 66 -7.49 0.28 8.95
CA VAL A 66 -8.68 0.33 8.09
C VAL A 66 -8.38 1.12 6.82
N VAL A 67 -7.82 2.33 6.97
CA VAL A 67 -7.44 3.17 5.82
C VAL A 67 -6.39 2.48 4.95
N TRP A 68 -5.39 1.87 5.57
CA TRP A 68 -4.37 1.07 4.87
C TRP A 68 -4.98 -0.03 4.00
N SER A 69 -5.95 -0.77 4.54
CA SER A 69 -6.61 -1.87 3.85
C SER A 69 -7.43 -1.38 2.66
N PHE A 70 -8.21 -0.31 2.84
CA PHE A 70 -8.98 0.29 1.74
C PHE A 70 -8.08 0.88 0.65
N LEU A 71 -6.99 1.54 1.02
CA LEU A 71 -6.00 2.04 0.07
C LEU A 71 -5.32 0.90 -0.67
N ALA A 72 -4.92 -0.18 0.02
CA ALA A 72 -4.31 -1.35 -0.61
C ALA A 72 -5.26 -1.96 -1.65
N LEU A 73 -6.54 -2.16 -1.29
CA LEU A 73 -7.56 -2.66 -2.22
C LEU A 73 -7.74 -1.74 -3.43
N GLY A 74 -7.82 -0.42 -3.21
CA GLY A 74 -7.92 0.56 -4.29
C GLY A 74 -6.71 0.50 -5.24
N ILE A 75 -5.51 0.44 -4.68
CA ILE A 75 -4.26 0.33 -5.45
C ILE A 75 -4.18 -0.99 -6.20
N SER A 76 -4.59 -2.12 -5.61
CA SER A 76 -4.67 -3.41 -6.30
C SER A 76 -5.58 -3.36 -7.52
N ILE A 77 -6.74 -2.68 -7.41
CA ILE A 77 -7.66 -2.49 -8.54
C ILE A 77 -7.01 -1.63 -9.63
N ILE A 78 -6.32 -0.56 -9.25
CA ILE A 78 -5.61 0.32 -10.19
C ILE A 78 -4.52 -0.46 -10.93
N ILE A 79 -3.64 -1.16 -10.21
CA ILE A 79 -2.57 -1.97 -10.79
C ILE A 79 -3.15 -3.02 -11.74
N ARG A 80 -4.19 -3.75 -11.33
CA ARG A 80 -4.86 -4.74 -12.19
C ARG A 80 -5.38 -4.12 -13.49
N ASN A 81 -5.91 -2.90 -13.44
CA ASN A 81 -6.44 -2.21 -14.62
C ASN A 81 -5.32 -1.70 -15.54
N LEU A 82 -4.18 -1.28 -14.98
CA LEU A 82 -3.01 -0.85 -15.75
C LEU A 82 -2.28 -2.02 -16.43
N TYR A 83 -2.21 -3.17 -15.75
CA TYR A 83 -1.53 -4.38 -16.23
C TYR A 83 -2.49 -5.41 -16.83
N ARG A 84 -3.66 -5.01 -17.35
CA ARG A 84 -4.49 -5.95 -18.10
C ARG A 84 -3.66 -6.48 -19.27
N PRO A 85 -3.39 -7.79 -19.36
CA PRO A 85 -2.82 -8.33 -20.59
C PRO A 85 -3.84 -8.04 -21.70
N ASP A 86 -3.39 -7.36 -22.74
CA ASP A 86 -4.20 -7.18 -23.94
C ASP A 86 -4.64 -8.57 -24.39
N LYS A 87 -5.96 -8.75 -24.55
CA LYS A 87 -6.53 -9.95 -25.18
C LYS A 87 -6.27 -9.95 -26.71
N SER A 88 -5.11 -9.48 -27.14
CA SER A 88 -4.74 -9.43 -28.56
C SER A 88 -4.01 -10.67 -29.04
N ASP A 89 -3.69 -11.61 -28.16
CA ASP A 89 -3.25 -12.95 -28.55
C ASP A 89 -4.46 -13.91 -28.44
N GLU A 90 -5.51 -13.64 -29.22
CA GLU A 90 -6.28 -14.75 -29.77
C GLU A 90 -5.30 -15.54 -30.63
N ASP A 91 -4.92 -16.70 -30.10
CA ASP A 91 -4.05 -17.70 -30.67
C ASP A 91 -4.34 -17.89 -32.17
N ILE A 92 -3.48 -17.32 -33.03
CA ILE A 92 -3.48 -17.55 -34.49
C ILE A 92 -2.81 -18.90 -34.75
N ASN A 93 -3.25 -19.95 -34.06
CA ASN A 93 -2.73 -21.30 -34.25
C ASN A 93 -3.89 -22.29 -34.39
N ASP A 94 -4.58 -22.17 -35.52
CA ASP A 94 -5.37 -23.26 -36.11
C ASP A 94 -4.41 -24.40 -36.51
N TYR A 95 -4.30 -25.46 -35.70
CA TYR A 95 -3.84 -26.79 -36.11
C TYR A 95 -4.67 -27.89 -35.47
#